data_AF-A0A382FQ61-F1
#
_entry.id   AF-A0A382FQ61-F1
#
_cell.length_a   1.000
_cell.length_b   1.000
_cell.length_c   1.000
_cell.angle_alpha   90.00
_cell.angle_beta   90.00
_cell.angle_gamma   90.00
#
_symmetry.space_group_name_H-M   'P 1'
#
loop_
_entity.id
_entity.type
_entity.pdbx_description
1 polymer ?
#
loop_
_entity_poly.entity_id
_entity_poly.type
_entity_poly.pdbx_seq_one_letter_code
_entity_poly.pdbx_strand_id
1 'polypeptide(L)' 'MDCSICEGPIEKVQDWDLGNNAEPVNSGRCCNKCNESVVIPLRIINMKR' A
#
# COMPACT_ATOMS: atom_id res chain seq x y z
N MET A 1 -9.05 2.29 -9.92
CA MET A 1 -7.68 2.75 -9.61
C MET A 1 -6.90 1.54 -9.20
N ASP A 2 -5.71 1.37 -9.78
CA ASP A 2 -4.97 0.11 -9.67
C ASP A 2 -3.82 0.26 -8.68
N CYS A 3 -3.49 -0.82 -8.00
CA CYS A 3 -2.41 -0.87 -7.03
C CYS A 3 -1.06 -0.64 -7.74
N SER A 4 -0.34 0.40 -7.35
CA SER A 4 0.99 0.73 -7.91
C SER A 4 2.13 -0.27 -7.60
N ILE A 5 1.82 -1.42 -7.00
CA ILE A 5 2.80 -2.45 -6.60
C ILE A 5 2.52 -3.76 -7.35
N CYS A 6 1.26 -4.21 -7.38
CA CYS A 6 0.87 -5.46 -8.01
C CYS A 6 -0.04 -5.31 -9.22
N GLU A 7 -0.37 -4.08 -9.60
CA GLU A 7 -1.29 -3.73 -10.71
C GLU A 7 -2.72 -4.30 -10.55
N GLY A 8 -3.03 -4.90 -9.40
CA GLY A 8 -4.35 -5.41 -9.06
C GLY A 8 -5.32 -4.32 -8.56
N PRO A 9 -6.62 -4.65 -8.42
CA PRO A 9 -7.62 -3.67 -8.00
C PRO A 9 -7.39 -3.18 -6.56
N ILE A 10 -7.71 -1.91 -6.32
CA ILE A 10 -7.85 -1.37 -4.97
C ILE A 10 -9.29 -1.61 -4.49
N GLU A 11 -9.43 -2.36 -3.41
CA GLU A 11 -10.70 -2.66 -2.78
C GLU A 11 -11.26 -1.42 -2.06
N LYS A 12 -12.55 -1.14 -2.25
CA LYS A 12 -13.28 -0.16 -1.46
C LYS A 12 -13.55 -0.74 -0.07
N VAL A 13 -13.15 -0.02 0.98
CA VAL A 13 -13.41 -0.36 2.37
C VAL A 13 -14.34 0.70 2.95
N GLN A 14 -15.59 0.32 3.24
CA GLN A 14 -16.64 1.26 3.66
C GLN A 14 -16.77 2.43 2.66
N ASP A 15 -16.52 3.66 3.08
CA ASP A 15 -16.58 4.87 2.23
C ASP A 15 -15.23 5.27 1.62
N TRP A 16 -14.18 4.46 1.80
CA TRP A 16 -12.83 4.74 1.30
C TRP A 16 -12.44 3.84 0.11
N ASP A 17 -12.10 4.43 -1.03
CA ASP A 17 -11.77 3.71 -2.28
C ASP A 17 -10.41 4.08 -2.91
N LEU A 18 -9.61 4.91 -2.22
CA LEU A 18 -8.29 5.36 -2.71
C LEU A 18 -7.13 4.43 -2.29
N GLY A 19 -7.41 3.35 -1.55
CA GLY A 19 -6.39 2.38 -1.09
C GLY A 19 -5.46 2.93 -0.01
N ASN A 20 -4.30 2.31 0.18
CA ASN A 20 -3.30 2.68 1.19
C ASN A 20 -2.17 3.51 0.58
N ASN A 21 -1.48 4.31 1.39
CA ASN A 21 -0.24 4.97 0.96
C ASN A 21 0.83 3.90 0.65
N ALA A 22 1.47 3.95 -0.52
CA ALA A 22 2.50 2.98 -0.93
C ALA A 22 3.93 3.31 -0.42
N GLU A 23 4.13 4.47 0.21
CA GLU A 23 5.43 4.85 0.76
C GLU A 23 5.88 3.88 1.87
N PRO A 24 7.13 3.39 1.84
CA PRO A 24 8.28 3.93 1.09
C PRO A 24 8.63 3.16 -0.21
N VAL A 25 7.73 2.34 -0.75
CA VAL A 25 8.00 1.57 -1.98
C VAL A 25 8.04 2.49 -3.19
N ASN A 26 7.06 3.39 -3.30
CA ASN A 26 6.95 4.45 -4.29
C ASN A 26 5.87 5.47 -3.84
N SER A 27 5.68 6.54 -4.61
CA SER A 27 4.72 7.62 -4.32
C SER A 27 3.28 7.37 -4.79
N GLY A 28 2.89 6.09 -4.93
CA GLY A 28 1.56 5.68 -5.38
C GLY A 28 0.58 5.29 -4.26
N ARG A 29 -0.52 4.62 -4.65
CA ARG A 29 -1.48 3.95 -3.76
C ARG A 29 -1.37 2.43 -3.91
N CYS A 30 -1.67 1.68 -2.86
CA CYS A 30 -1.63 0.21 -2.88
C CYS A 30 -2.87 -0.44 -2.25
N CYS A 31 -3.18 -1.68 -2.64
CA CYS A 31 -4.26 -2.46 -2.04
C CYS A 31 -3.90 -2.95 -0.61
N ASN A 32 -4.87 -3.49 0.12
CA ASN A 32 -4.68 -3.97 1.50
C ASN A 32 -3.61 -5.06 1.58
N LYS A 33 -3.65 -6.01 0.65
CA LYS A 33 -2.67 -7.11 0.56
C LYS A 33 -1.23 -6.59 0.42
N CYS A 34 -0.99 -5.64 -0.47
CA CYS A 34 0.35 -5.05 -0.64
C CYS A 34 0.74 -4.17 0.56
N ASN A 35 -0.22 -3.47 1.17
CA ASN A 35 0.05 -2.68 2.37
C ASN A 35 0.55 -3.57 3.52
N GLU A 36 -0.10 -4.71 3.75
CA GLU A 36 0.25 -5.67 4.81
C GLU A 36 1.56 -6.44 4.53
N SER A 37 1.74 -6.92 3.30
CA SER A 37 2.85 -7.81 2.96
C SER A 37 4.13 -7.09 2.52
N VAL A 38 4.05 -5.83 2.08
CA VAL A 38 5.20 -5.08 1.54
C VAL A 38 5.41 -3.77 2.28
N VAL A 39 4.39 -2.92 2.34
CA VAL A 39 4.55 -1.53 2.78
C VAL A 39 4.81 -1.41 4.28
N ILE A 40 3.96 -2.04 5.11
CA ILE A 40 4.12 -2.01 6.58
C ILE A 40 5.46 -2.63 7.00
N PRO A 41 5.88 -3.81 6.51
CA PRO A 41 7.21 -4.35 6.81
C PRO A 41 8.34 -3.39 6.47
N LEU A 42 8.29 -2.75 5.29
CA LEU A 42 9.34 -1.82 4.87
C LEU A 42 9.37 -0.54 5.73
N ARG A 43 8.21 -0.02 6.16
CA ARG A 43 8.13 1.09 7.12
C ARG A 43 8.81 0.74 8.45
N ILE A 44 8.53 -0.44 8.99
CA ILE A 44 9.12 -0.90 10.25
C ILE A 44 10.64 -1.07 10.12
N ILE A 45 11.11 -1.62 9.00
CA ILE A 45 12.55 -1.76 8.73
C ILE A 45 13.24 -0.39 8.69
N ASN A 46 12.61 0.60 8.04
CA ASN A 46 13.16 1.95 7.92
C ASN A 46 13.18 2.72 9.25
N MET A 47 12.33 2.38 10.22
CA MET A 47 12.34 2.96 11.57
C MET A 47 13.45 2.40 12.47
N LYS A 48 14.07 1.27 12.11
CA LYS A 48 15.17 0.65 12.88
C LYS A 48 16.56 1.17 12.51
N ARG A 49 16.64 2.22 11.71
CA ARG A 49 17.88 2.91 11.30
C ARG A 49 18.05 4.18 12.10
#